data_AF-A0A510UY74-F1
#
_entry.id   AF-A0A510UY74-F1
#
_cell.length_a   1.000
_cell.length_b   1.000
_cell.length_c   1.000
_cell.angle_alpha   90.00
_cell.angle_beta   90.00
_cell.angle_gamma   90.00
#
_symmetry.space_group_name_H-M   'P 1'
#
loop_
_entity.id
_entity.type
_entity.pdbx_description
1 polymer ?
#
loop_
_entity_poly.entity_id
_entity_poly.type
_entity_poly.pdbx_seq_one_letter_code
_entity_poly.pdbx_strand_id
1 'polypeptide(L)'
;MTSVTVVPARLALGSRDAATPSSVQVLRAPVRVRWASVCGNEQAVPGRDRRDGGSGPDVSSTADEGASQTAARLGFTSGQVVQEFGYDDDVDDELRTSLETVTGTELVDEEYDDVTDGAVIWFRDGDGDLTDALVDAMTVLDDGGPIWVLTPKAGRPGHVSHSDIEEAATTSGLHAMTTFSIAPDWSATRLGARGRGR
;
A
#
# COMPACT_ATOMS: atom_id res chain seq x y z
N MET A 1 81.13 22.05 7.08
CA MET A 1 80.56 21.94 5.72
C MET A 1 79.15 21.37 5.88
N THR A 2 78.01 21.98 5.57
CA THR A 2 77.55 23.34 5.24
C THR A 2 76.03 23.26 5.46
N SER A 3 75.43 24.14 6.27
CA SER A 3 73.97 24.35 6.33
C SER A 3 73.46 24.81 4.96
N VAL A 4 72.27 24.41 4.53
CA VAL A 4 71.28 25.31 3.87
C VAL A 4 69.90 24.63 3.88
N THR A 5 68.95 25.31 4.51
CA THR A 5 67.49 25.14 4.39
C THR A 5 67.01 25.82 3.11
N VAL A 6 66.18 25.16 2.29
CA VAL A 6 65.27 25.85 1.34
C VAL A 6 63.94 25.09 1.20
N VAL A 7 62.89 25.74 1.69
CA VAL A 7 61.47 25.73 1.29
C VAL A 7 61.20 27.21 0.87
N PRO A 8 60.21 27.66 0.04
CA PRO A 8 59.03 27.05 -0.60
C PRO A 8 58.78 27.44 -2.10
N ALA A 9 57.73 26.86 -2.72
CA ALA A 9 56.80 27.51 -3.67
C ALA A 9 55.65 26.49 -3.95
N ARG A 10 54.37 26.67 -3.62
CA ARG A 10 53.37 27.75 -3.78
C ARG A 10 52.96 28.03 -5.24
N LEU A 11 52.04 27.20 -5.74
CA LEU A 11 50.96 27.53 -6.70
C LEU A 11 49.67 26.96 -6.06
N ALA A 12 48.64 27.71 -5.67
CA ALA A 12 47.68 28.49 -6.48
C ALA A 12 46.95 27.61 -7.49
N LEU A 13 45.62 27.58 -7.67
CA LEU A 13 44.47 28.27 -7.09
C LEU A 13 43.22 27.48 -7.57
N GLY A 14 42.14 27.46 -6.79
CA GLY A 14 40.82 26.91 -7.17
C GLY A 14 40.18 26.26 -5.94
N SER A 15 39.52 26.96 -5.03
CA SER A 15 38.33 27.82 -5.15
C SER A 15 37.13 27.10 -5.75
N ARG A 16 36.21 26.69 -4.84
CA ARG A 16 34.76 26.53 -5.02
C ARG A 16 34.38 25.32 -5.91
N ASP A 17 33.60 24.37 -5.45
CA ASP A 17 32.27 24.55 -4.88
C ASP A 17 31.87 23.31 -4.05
N ALA A 18 31.03 23.54 -3.06
CA ALA A 18 30.47 22.51 -2.23
C ALA A 18 29.54 21.63 -3.07
N ALA A 19 29.93 20.39 -3.37
CA ALA A 19 29.00 19.40 -3.87
C ALA A 19 28.06 19.02 -2.72
N THR A 20 26.89 19.64 -2.76
CA THR A 20 25.70 19.32 -1.99
C THR A 20 25.41 17.82 -2.08
N PRO A 21 25.11 17.12 -0.97
CA PRO A 21 24.28 15.95 -1.08
C PRO A 21 22.91 16.43 -1.59
N SER A 22 22.41 15.86 -2.70
CA SER A 22 20.99 15.95 -3.05
C SER A 22 20.21 15.24 -1.97
N SER A 23 19.95 16.00 -0.92
CA SER A 23 19.05 15.71 0.16
C SER A 23 17.64 15.95 -0.38
N VAL A 24 17.06 14.95 -1.03
CA VAL A 24 15.61 14.88 -1.20
C VAL A 24 15.05 14.41 0.15
N GLN A 25 15.01 15.34 1.10
CA GLN A 25 14.18 15.18 2.30
C GLN A 25 12.73 15.32 1.87
N VAL A 26 12.08 14.20 1.55
CA VAL A 26 10.62 14.12 1.71
C VAL A 26 10.38 14.12 3.21
N LEU A 27 10.16 15.30 3.77
CA LEU A 27 9.62 15.50 5.11
C LEU A 27 8.18 14.93 5.11
N ARG A 28 8.05 13.63 5.34
CA ARG A 28 6.76 13.01 5.68
C ARG A 28 6.43 13.42 7.10
N ALA A 29 5.55 14.41 7.22
CA ALA A 29 4.99 14.83 8.49
C ALA A 29 4.27 13.65 9.17
N PRO A 30 4.37 13.46 10.50
CA PRO A 30 3.52 12.52 11.20
C PRO A 30 2.11 13.13 11.29
N VAL A 31 1.22 12.76 10.38
CA VAL A 31 -0.20 13.10 10.55
C VAL A 31 -0.77 12.20 11.65
N ARG A 32 -0.89 12.77 12.85
CA ARG A 32 -1.64 12.16 13.94
C ARG A 32 -3.12 12.17 13.55
N VAL A 33 -3.64 11.06 13.06
CA VAL A 33 -5.09 10.87 12.97
C VAL A 33 -5.62 10.57 14.37
N ARG A 34 -6.34 11.53 14.91
CA ARG A 34 -7.07 11.47 16.17
C ARG A 34 -8.33 10.62 15.93
N TRP A 35 -8.39 9.42 16.50
CA TRP A 35 -9.63 8.64 16.56
C TRP A 35 -10.68 9.43 17.36
N ALA A 36 -11.59 10.09 16.65
CA ALA A 36 -12.80 10.63 17.23
C ALA A 36 -13.88 9.54 17.19
N SER A 37 -14.03 8.90 18.35
CA SER A 37 -15.24 8.19 18.74
C SER A 37 -16.44 9.14 18.64
N VAL A 38 -17.51 8.72 17.96
CA VAL A 38 -18.84 9.26 18.22
C VAL A 38 -19.84 8.11 18.31
N CYS A 39 -20.19 7.79 19.56
CA CYS A 39 -21.44 7.15 19.90
C CYS A 39 -22.53 8.22 20.00
N GLY A 40 -23.70 7.92 19.40
CA GLY A 40 -25.00 8.51 19.75
C GLY A 40 -25.41 9.77 18.99
N ASN A 41 -26.54 9.73 18.28
CA ASN A 41 -27.81 10.08 18.91
C ASN A 41 -29.00 9.92 17.94
N GLU A 42 -29.98 9.16 18.41
CA GLU A 42 -31.40 9.17 18.11
C GLU A 42 -31.96 10.58 17.86
N GLN A 43 -32.64 10.83 16.72
CA GLN A 43 -33.68 11.87 16.62
C GLN A 43 -34.76 11.56 15.56
N ALA A 44 -35.97 11.34 16.07
CA ALA A 44 -37.27 11.89 15.64
C ALA A 44 -37.76 11.73 14.18
N VAL A 45 -38.82 10.95 14.03
CA VAL A 45 -39.77 10.99 12.89
C VAL A 45 -40.97 11.90 13.21
N PRO A 46 -41.35 12.78 12.29
CA PRO A 46 -42.79 12.99 12.07
C PRO A 46 -43.19 13.16 10.60
N GLY A 47 -44.36 12.61 10.26
CA GLY A 47 -45.33 13.28 9.37
C GLY A 47 -45.26 13.02 7.85
N ARG A 48 -46.29 12.31 7.35
CA ARG A 48 -46.73 12.18 5.95
C ARG A 48 -46.80 13.51 5.18
N ASP A 49 -46.55 13.51 3.86
CA ASP A 49 -47.59 13.56 2.81
C ASP A 49 -47.00 13.27 1.41
N ARG A 50 -47.82 13.33 0.37
CA ARG A 50 -47.89 12.44 -0.79
C ARG A 50 -47.25 12.99 -2.08
N ARG A 51 -46.85 12.03 -2.93
CA ARG A 51 -46.73 12.03 -4.41
C ARG A 51 -45.97 13.19 -5.07
N ASP A 52 -44.90 12.86 -5.78
CA ASP A 52 -44.82 13.14 -7.23
C ASP A 52 -43.88 12.14 -7.92
N GLY A 53 -44.13 11.90 -9.21
CA GLY A 53 -43.51 10.83 -9.99
C GLY A 53 -42.12 11.19 -10.51
N GLY A 54 -41.22 10.21 -10.44
CA GLY A 54 -39.95 10.18 -11.15
C GLY A 54 -39.51 8.73 -11.29
N SER A 55 -39.64 8.17 -12.48
CA SER A 55 -39.14 6.82 -12.79
C SER A 55 -37.85 6.97 -13.58
N GLY A 56 -36.77 6.55 -12.92
CA GLY A 56 -35.41 6.42 -13.41
C GLY A 56 -34.53 6.22 -12.18
N PRO A 57 -34.09 4.99 -11.86
CA PRO A 57 -33.41 4.74 -10.61
C PRO A 57 -31.98 5.25 -10.69
N ASP A 58 -31.64 6.25 -9.87
CA ASP A 58 -30.28 6.54 -9.45
C ASP A 58 -29.72 5.30 -8.74
N VAL A 59 -29.10 4.39 -9.49
CA VAL A 59 -28.40 3.24 -8.92
C VAL A 59 -26.91 3.41 -9.17
N SER A 60 -26.16 3.15 -8.11
CA SER A 60 -24.70 3.12 -8.05
C SER A 60 -24.00 4.47 -7.86
N SER A 61 -24.35 5.19 -6.79
CA SER A 61 -23.36 6.06 -6.12
C SER A 61 -22.95 5.50 -4.76
N THR A 62 -23.73 4.60 -4.15
CA THR A 62 -23.44 4.10 -2.80
C THR A 62 -22.53 2.87 -2.75
N ALA A 63 -22.41 2.10 -3.84
CA ALA A 63 -21.49 0.96 -3.93
C ALA A 63 -20.05 1.45 -4.11
N ASP A 64 -19.85 2.37 -5.07
CA ASP A 64 -18.58 3.04 -5.36
C ASP A 64 -18.02 3.78 -4.14
N GLU A 65 -18.85 4.57 -3.44
CA GLU A 65 -18.42 5.27 -2.21
C GLU A 65 -17.98 4.28 -1.11
N GLY A 66 -18.62 3.11 -1.01
CA GLY A 66 -18.30 2.10 0.01
C GLY A 66 -17.00 1.33 -0.29
N ALA A 67 -16.79 0.97 -1.56
CA ALA A 67 -15.58 0.30 -2.02
C ALA A 67 -14.37 1.26 -1.97
N SER A 68 -14.56 2.53 -2.35
CA SER A 68 -13.55 3.59 -2.28
C SER A 68 -13.14 3.90 -0.83
N GLN A 69 -14.09 3.94 0.10
CA GLN A 69 -13.80 4.02 1.55
C GLN A 69 -13.01 2.82 2.08
N THR A 70 -13.13 1.67 1.45
CA THR A 70 -12.49 0.44 1.88
C THR A 70 -11.08 0.32 1.31
N ALA A 71 -10.86 0.66 0.04
CA ALA A 71 -9.54 0.81 -0.56
C ALA A 71 -8.69 1.87 0.14
N ALA A 72 -9.30 2.97 0.59
CA ALA A 72 -8.62 3.99 1.40
C ALA A 72 -8.00 3.44 2.70
N ARG A 73 -8.50 2.30 3.23
CA ARG A 73 -7.93 1.65 4.43
C ARG A 73 -6.60 0.96 4.16
N LEU A 74 -6.32 0.63 2.90
CA LEU A 74 -5.04 0.05 2.49
C LEU A 74 -3.90 1.10 2.58
N GLY A 75 -4.25 2.39 2.67
CA GLY A 75 -3.30 3.46 2.92
C GLY A 75 -2.46 3.86 1.70
N PHE A 76 -2.90 3.46 0.50
CA PHE A 76 -2.36 3.98 -0.75
C PHE A 76 -2.75 5.45 -0.95
N THR A 77 -1.91 6.17 -1.68
CA THR A 77 -2.07 7.60 -1.98
C THR A 77 -2.02 7.82 -3.49
N SER A 78 -2.62 8.90 -3.96
CA SER A 78 -2.60 9.25 -5.38
C SER A 78 -1.17 9.45 -5.91
N GLY A 79 -0.92 8.97 -7.13
CA GLY A 79 0.38 8.97 -7.81
C GLY A 79 1.26 7.75 -7.52
N GLN A 80 0.79 6.80 -6.71
CA GLN A 80 1.53 5.57 -6.42
C GLN A 80 1.30 4.50 -7.48
N VAL A 81 2.35 3.81 -7.89
CA VAL A 81 2.25 2.62 -8.76
C VAL A 81 2.09 1.40 -7.87
N VAL A 82 0.96 0.71 -7.99
CA VAL A 82 0.66 -0.49 -7.19
C VAL A 82 0.64 -1.70 -8.09
N GLN A 83 1.46 -2.69 -7.75
CA GLN A 83 1.53 -3.93 -8.51
C GLN A 83 0.60 -4.98 -7.94
N GLU A 84 -0.07 -5.70 -8.84
CA GLU A 84 -0.95 -6.81 -8.52
C GLU A 84 -0.31 -8.15 -8.90
N PHE A 85 -0.42 -9.12 -7.98
CA PHE A 85 0.05 -10.49 -8.16
C PHE A 85 -1.10 -11.46 -7.91
N GLY A 86 -1.13 -12.57 -8.67
CA GLY A 86 -2.11 -13.64 -8.47
C GLY A 86 -3.54 -13.30 -8.90
N TYR A 87 -3.71 -12.34 -9.81
CA TYR A 87 -5.02 -12.02 -10.38
C TYR A 87 -5.65 -13.25 -11.08
N ASP A 88 -6.95 -13.47 -10.84
CA ASP A 88 -7.79 -14.50 -11.49
C ASP A 88 -9.25 -13.99 -11.49
N ASP A 89 -10.19 -14.73 -12.07
CA ASP A 89 -11.60 -14.33 -12.27
C ASP A 89 -12.40 -14.16 -10.96
N ASP A 90 -11.89 -14.67 -9.82
CA ASP A 90 -12.52 -14.59 -8.50
C ASP A 90 -12.10 -13.37 -7.66
N VAL A 91 -11.25 -12.48 -8.20
CA VAL A 91 -10.90 -11.24 -7.50
C VAL A 91 -12.08 -10.27 -7.43
N ASP A 92 -11.98 -9.29 -6.55
CA ASP A 92 -13.00 -8.26 -6.40
C ASP A 92 -12.70 -7.05 -7.30
N ASP A 93 -13.40 -6.95 -8.43
CA ASP A 93 -13.24 -5.84 -9.39
C ASP A 93 -13.63 -4.47 -8.81
N GLU A 94 -14.57 -4.43 -7.85
CA GLU A 94 -14.92 -3.18 -7.17
C GLU A 94 -13.76 -2.68 -6.31
N LEU A 95 -13.05 -3.59 -5.63
CA LEU A 95 -11.84 -3.25 -4.88
C LEU A 95 -10.71 -2.76 -5.80
N ARG A 96 -10.52 -3.41 -6.96
CA ARG A 96 -9.54 -2.97 -7.96
C ARG A 96 -9.84 -1.56 -8.48
N THR A 97 -11.06 -1.35 -8.94
CA THR A 97 -11.52 -0.03 -9.44
C THR A 97 -11.36 1.05 -8.37
N SER A 98 -11.64 0.70 -7.12
CA SER A 98 -11.46 1.61 -5.98
C SER A 98 -9.99 1.92 -5.70
N LEU A 99 -9.09 0.94 -5.83
CA LEU A 99 -7.65 1.15 -5.72
C LEU A 99 -7.16 2.11 -6.81
N GLU A 100 -7.54 1.86 -8.06
CA GLU A 100 -7.18 2.71 -9.21
C GLU A 100 -7.70 4.14 -9.05
N THR A 101 -8.89 4.29 -8.48
CA THR A 101 -9.47 5.60 -8.16
C THR A 101 -8.68 6.32 -7.07
N VAL A 102 -8.23 5.61 -6.03
CA VAL A 102 -7.44 6.18 -4.92
C VAL A 102 -6.03 6.55 -5.37
N THR A 103 -5.35 5.66 -6.11
CA THR A 103 -3.99 5.88 -6.63
C THR A 103 -4.00 6.82 -7.84
N GLY A 104 -5.11 6.92 -8.57
CA GLY A 104 -5.17 7.68 -9.83
C GLY A 104 -4.33 7.04 -10.94
N THR A 105 -3.96 5.77 -10.79
CA THR A 105 -3.11 4.98 -11.68
C THR A 105 -3.74 3.59 -11.82
N GLU A 106 -3.58 2.97 -12.98
CA GLU A 106 -4.00 1.58 -13.19
C GLU A 106 -3.09 0.63 -12.40
N LEU A 107 -3.66 -0.44 -11.86
CA LEU A 107 -2.87 -1.50 -11.22
C LEU A 107 -2.01 -2.20 -12.28
N VAL A 108 -0.72 -2.35 -11.99
CA VAL A 108 0.22 -3.00 -12.92
C VAL A 108 0.34 -4.48 -12.60
N ASP A 109 0.40 -5.34 -13.61
CA ASP A 109 0.50 -6.79 -13.44
C ASP A 109 1.86 -7.26 -12.91
N GLU A 110 1.98 -8.56 -12.62
CA GLU A 110 3.19 -9.20 -12.11
C GLU A 110 4.38 -9.19 -13.09
N GLU A 111 4.15 -8.89 -14.37
CA GLU A 111 5.18 -8.81 -15.42
C GLU A 111 5.78 -7.40 -15.52
N TYR A 112 5.28 -6.44 -14.71
CA TYR A 112 5.84 -5.10 -14.63
C TYR A 112 7.26 -5.11 -14.00
N ASP A 113 8.22 -4.59 -14.76
CA ASP A 113 9.68 -4.62 -14.51
C ASP A 113 10.24 -3.29 -13.94
N ASP A 114 9.40 -2.27 -13.75
CA ASP A 114 9.84 -0.99 -13.17
C ASP A 114 9.50 -0.91 -11.66
N VAL A 115 9.98 0.14 -11.00
CA VAL A 115 9.84 0.34 -9.56
C VAL A 115 8.37 0.64 -9.19
N THR A 116 7.89 -0.01 -8.14
CA THR A 116 6.52 0.12 -7.63
C THR A 116 6.50 0.66 -6.20
N ASP A 117 5.48 1.44 -5.86
CA ASP A 117 5.32 2.03 -4.52
C ASP A 117 4.65 1.08 -3.52
N GLY A 118 4.00 0.03 -4.02
CA GLY A 118 3.14 -0.85 -3.26
C GLY A 118 2.84 -2.15 -4.01
N ALA A 119 2.54 -3.21 -3.25
CA ALA A 119 2.14 -4.49 -3.82
C ALA A 119 0.85 -5.01 -3.19
N VAL A 120 0.02 -5.61 -4.02
CA VAL A 120 -1.26 -6.24 -3.70
C VAL A 120 -1.19 -7.67 -4.23
N ILE A 121 -1.25 -8.65 -3.34
CA ILE A 121 -1.11 -10.07 -3.68
C ILE A 121 -2.43 -10.76 -3.39
N TRP A 122 -3.09 -11.27 -4.42
CA TRP A 122 -4.24 -12.16 -4.29
C TRP A 122 -3.73 -13.58 -4.15
N PHE A 123 -3.96 -14.19 -3.00
CA PHE A 123 -3.41 -15.50 -2.70
C PHE A 123 -4.48 -16.46 -2.20
N ARG A 124 -4.64 -17.60 -2.87
CA ARG A 124 -5.48 -18.71 -2.43
C ARG A 124 -4.64 -19.90 -1.96
N ASP A 125 -5.21 -20.67 -1.05
CA ASP A 125 -4.68 -21.99 -0.69
C ASP A 125 -4.67 -22.88 -1.94
N GLY A 126 -3.47 -23.25 -2.40
CA GLY A 126 -3.25 -24.03 -3.62
C GLY A 126 -2.59 -23.26 -4.77
N ASP A 127 -2.47 -21.93 -4.70
CA ASP A 127 -1.84 -21.13 -5.77
C ASP A 127 -0.31 -21.30 -5.82
N GLY A 128 0.30 -21.83 -4.76
CA GLY A 128 1.74 -22.07 -4.69
C GLY A 128 2.30 -21.80 -3.31
N ASP A 129 3.50 -21.24 -3.26
CA ASP A 129 4.14 -20.78 -2.02
C ASP A 129 4.00 -19.26 -1.90
N LEU A 130 3.34 -18.80 -0.84
CA LEU A 130 3.19 -17.38 -0.53
C LEU A 130 4.56 -16.71 -0.32
N THR A 131 5.55 -17.45 0.16
CA THR A 131 6.90 -16.92 0.38
C THR A 131 7.53 -16.47 -0.93
N ASP A 132 7.39 -17.26 -1.99
CA ASP A 132 7.94 -16.95 -3.30
C ASP A 132 7.25 -15.71 -3.89
N ALA A 133 5.91 -15.66 -3.82
CA ALA A 133 5.13 -14.49 -4.25
C ALA A 133 5.54 -13.20 -3.48
N LEU A 134 5.84 -13.32 -2.19
CA LEU A 134 6.35 -12.20 -1.39
C LEU A 134 7.75 -11.78 -1.81
N VAL A 135 8.64 -12.73 -2.11
CA VAL A 135 9.99 -12.44 -2.59
C VAL A 135 9.93 -11.74 -3.94
N ASP A 136 9.10 -12.23 -4.87
CA ASP A 136 8.90 -11.62 -6.19
C ASP A 136 8.37 -10.19 -6.07
N ALA A 137 7.33 -9.98 -5.26
CA ALA A 137 6.79 -8.64 -5.00
C ALA A 137 7.83 -7.68 -4.41
N MET A 138 8.73 -8.15 -3.54
CA MET A 138 9.79 -7.33 -2.96
C MET A 138 10.90 -6.94 -3.94
N THR A 139 11.02 -7.60 -5.10
CA THR A 139 12.13 -7.33 -6.04
C THR A 139 12.03 -5.98 -6.75
N VAL A 140 10.80 -5.55 -7.02
CA VAL A 140 10.44 -4.34 -7.77
C VAL A 140 9.83 -3.26 -6.87
N LEU A 141 9.50 -3.61 -5.62
CA LEU A 141 8.97 -2.70 -4.63
C LEU A 141 10.03 -1.72 -4.10
N ASP A 142 9.68 -0.43 -4.05
CA ASP A 142 10.52 0.60 -3.44
C ASP A 142 10.66 0.40 -1.92
N ASP A 143 11.76 0.91 -1.37
CA ASP A 143 12.12 0.81 0.04
C ASP A 143 11.00 1.36 0.95
N GLY A 144 10.24 0.45 1.56
CA GLY A 144 9.19 0.79 2.52
C GLY A 144 7.77 0.89 1.93
N GLY A 145 7.56 0.39 0.72
CA GLY A 145 6.21 0.17 0.18
C GLY A 145 5.39 -0.82 1.02
N PRO A 146 4.07 -0.60 1.21
CA PRO A 146 3.22 -1.57 1.88
C PRO A 146 2.94 -2.77 0.96
N ILE A 147 3.04 -3.97 1.53
CA ILE A 147 2.62 -5.21 0.86
C ILE A 147 1.31 -5.65 1.50
N TRP A 148 0.29 -5.85 0.69
CA TRP A 148 -1.02 -6.34 1.12
C TRP A 148 -1.26 -7.73 0.57
N VAL A 149 -1.47 -8.71 1.46
CA VAL A 149 -1.87 -10.06 1.08
C VAL A 149 -3.36 -10.21 1.28
N LEU A 150 -4.08 -10.45 0.20
CA LEU A 150 -5.52 -10.65 0.16
C LEU A 150 -5.78 -12.15 0.08
N THR A 151 -6.57 -12.65 1.03
CA THR A 151 -6.92 -14.06 1.11
C THR A 151 -8.43 -14.23 1.23
N PRO A 152 -9.01 -15.31 0.67
CA PRO A 152 -10.41 -15.64 0.89
C PRO A 152 -10.73 -15.75 2.38
N LYS A 153 -11.91 -15.29 2.80
CA LYS A 153 -12.36 -15.39 4.19
C LYS A 153 -12.48 -16.82 4.69
N ALA A 154 -12.35 -17.00 6.00
CA ALA A 154 -12.53 -18.29 6.65
C ALA A 154 -13.87 -18.94 6.28
N GLY A 155 -13.82 -20.20 5.85
CA GLY A 155 -14.98 -20.95 5.36
C GLY A 155 -15.24 -20.86 3.86
N ARG A 156 -14.41 -20.12 3.11
CA ARG A 156 -14.40 -20.12 1.63
C ARG A 156 -13.32 -21.03 1.06
N PRO A 157 -13.50 -21.54 -0.17
CA PRO A 157 -12.43 -22.25 -0.87
C PRO A 157 -11.23 -21.33 -1.04
N GLY A 158 -10.02 -21.89 -0.98
CA GLY A 158 -8.78 -21.12 -1.08
C GLY A 158 -8.45 -20.29 0.16
N HIS A 159 -9.14 -20.48 1.30
CA HIS A 159 -8.82 -19.77 2.53
C HIS A 159 -7.43 -20.16 3.05
N VAL A 160 -6.58 -19.15 3.26
CA VAL A 160 -5.27 -19.30 3.88
C VAL A 160 -5.35 -18.82 5.34
N SER A 161 -4.79 -19.61 6.26
CA SER A 161 -4.83 -19.28 7.68
C SER A 161 -3.89 -18.12 8.00
N HIS A 162 -4.19 -17.37 9.06
CA HIS A 162 -3.30 -16.28 9.49
C HIS A 162 -1.89 -16.79 9.82
N SER A 163 -1.79 -17.98 10.40
CA SER A 163 -0.50 -18.59 10.73
C SER A 163 0.35 -18.87 9.50
N ASP A 164 -0.24 -19.33 8.40
CA ASP A 164 0.51 -19.56 7.15
C ASP A 164 1.05 -18.23 6.58
N ILE A 165 0.25 -17.16 6.67
CA ILE A 165 0.67 -15.80 6.27
C ILE A 165 1.82 -15.30 7.17
N GLU A 166 1.76 -15.52 8.47
CA GLU A 166 2.81 -15.13 9.42
C GLU A 166 4.13 -15.88 9.20
N GLU A 167 4.06 -17.17 8.89
CA GLU A 167 5.22 -18.00 8.59
C GLU A 167 5.88 -17.59 7.26
N ALA A 168 5.07 -17.36 6.21
CA ALA A 168 5.56 -16.87 4.92
C ALA A 168 6.16 -15.46 5.04
N ALA A 169 5.50 -14.56 5.79
CA ALA A 169 6.01 -13.24 6.08
C ALA A 169 7.34 -13.31 6.86
N THR A 170 7.45 -14.20 7.84
CA THR A 170 8.70 -14.37 8.60
C THR A 170 9.84 -14.88 7.73
N THR A 171 9.55 -15.85 6.85
CA THR A 171 10.55 -16.44 5.95
C THR A 171 11.04 -15.44 4.91
N SER A 172 10.15 -14.58 4.39
CA SER A 172 10.48 -13.47 3.49
C SER A 172 11.11 -12.26 4.19
N GLY A 173 11.29 -12.28 5.52
CA GLY A 173 11.89 -11.17 6.28
C GLY A 173 10.93 -10.01 6.58
N LEU A 174 9.64 -10.22 6.33
CA LEU A 174 8.54 -9.31 6.64
C LEU A 174 7.93 -9.61 8.02
N HIS A 175 6.94 -8.81 8.39
CA HIS A 175 6.13 -9.00 9.58
C HIS A 175 4.67 -8.67 9.28
N ALA A 176 3.77 -9.57 9.63
CA ALA A 176 2.33 -9.33 9.54
C ALA A 176 1.89 -8.35 10.62
N MET A 177 1.17 -7.29 10.25
CA MET A 177 0.84 -6.20 11.17
C MET A 177 -0.65 -6.20 11.54
N THR A 178 -1.51 -6.10 10.54
CA THR A 178 -2.95 -5.98 10.75
C THR A 178 -3.69 -6.72 9.65
N THR A 179 -4.73 -7.42 10.05
CA THR A 179 -5.64 -8.10 9.14
C THR A 179 -7.04 -7.58 9.34
N PHE A 180 -7.74 -7.28 8.26
CA PHE A 180 -9.15 -6.89 8.30
C PHE A 180 -9.89 -7.31 7.03
N SER A 181 -11.21 -7.31 7.09
CA SER A 181 -12.07 -7.57 5.93
C SER A 181 -12.01 -6.38 4.97
N ILE A 182 -11.50 -6.60 3.75
CA ILE A 182 -11.41 -5.57 2.70
C ILE A 182 -12.56 -5.69 1.69
N ALA A 183 -13.09 -6.89 1.47
CA ALA A 183 -14.21 -7.09 0.55
C ALA A 183 -15.25 -8.04 1.17
N PRO A 184 -16.41 -8.29 0.52
CA PRO A 184 -17.37 -9.28 0.99
C PRO A 184 -16.72 -10.65 1.20
N ASP A 185 -15.74 -10.99 0.36
CA ASP A 185 -15.19 -12.34 0.25
C ASP A 185 -13.70 -12.41 0.62
N TRP A 186 -13.04 -11.26 0.69
CA TRP A 186 -11.60 -11.13 0.88
C TRP A 186 -11.22 -10.45 2.20
N SER A 187 -10.13 -10.92 2.80
CA SER A 187 -9.46 -10.30 3.94
C SER A 187 -8.08 -9.81 3.52
N ALA A 188 -7.73 -8.58 3.88
CA ALA A 188 -6.42 -7.99 3.62
C ALA A 188 -5.55 -8.07 4.87
N THR A 189 -4.34 -8.60 4.72
CA THR A 189 -3.29 -8.62 5.74
C THR A 189 -2.15 -7.71 5.30
N ARG A 190 -1.81 -6.72 6.13
CA ARG A 190 -0.67 -5.84 5.90
C ARG A 190 0.62 -6.52 6.32
N LEU A 191 1.57 -6.59 5.40
CA LEU A 191 2.94 -6.98 5.69
C LEU A 191 3.84 -5.74 5.55
N GLY A 192 4.83 -5.65 6.46
CA GLY A 192 5.84 -4.60 6.41
C GLY A 192 7.21 -5.18 6.68
N ALA A 193 8.24 -4.59 6.05
CA ALA A 193 9.61 -4.91 6.36
C ALA A 193 9.88 -4.66 7.85
N ARG A 194 10.54 -5.62 8.51
CA ARG A 194 11.04 -5.40 9.87
C ARG A 194 12.06 -4.28 9.78
N GLY A 195 11.75 -3.11 10.37
CA GLY A 195 12.54 -1.90 10.24
C GLY A 195 14.03 -2.21 10.32
N ARG A 196 14.71 -2.12 9.17
CA ARG A 196 16.16 -2.29 9.11
C ARG A 196 16.72 -1.04 9.77
N GLY A 197 17.01 -1.16 11.07
CA GLY A 197 17.48 -0.05 11.90
C GLY A 197 18.57 0.72 11.15
N ARG A 198 18.24 1.96 10.79
CA ARG A 198 19.18 2.99 10.37
C ARG A 198 19.25 4.02 11.49
#